data_AF-A0A7S7LZ98-F1
#
_entry.id   AF-A0A7S7LZ98-F1
#
_cell.length_a   1.000
_cell.length_b   1.000
_cell.length_c   1.000
_cell.angle_alpha   90.00
_cell.angle_beta   90.00
_cell.angle_gamma   90.00
#
_symmetry.space_group_name_H-M   'P 1'
#
loop_
_entity.id
_entity.type
_entity.pdbx_description
1 polymer ?
#
loop_
_entity_poly.entity_id
_entity_poly.type
_entity_poly.pdbx_seq_one_letter_code
_entity_poly.pdbx_strand_id
1 'polypeptide(L)'
;MQRDAMLIQLGYAPNDALVKQLQRIEENTVGYEKIQKHIMDLHDHLKVDESYVAMSNSNDCFKIKIESPSPEIAQEAHEKIRHFSEKFKIMVNKLDNKETYYIVGFNH
;
A
#
# COMPACT_ATOMS: atom_id res chain seq x y z
N MET A 1 19.26 -0.48 5.50
CA MET A 1 18.85 0.53 6.51
C MET A 1 17.55 1.25 6.13
N GLN A 2 17.42 1.95 4.99
CA GLN A 2 16.14 2.61 4.62
C GLN A 2 15.00 1.61 4.38
N ARG A 3 15.28 0.50 3.68
CA ARG A 3 14.31 -0.59 3.43
C ARG A 3 13.81 -1.24 4.71
N ASP A 4 14.73 -1.53 5.64
CA ASP A 4 14.40 -2.13 6.94
C ASP A 4 13.47 -1.22 7.74
N ALA A 5 13.75 0.09 7.76
CA ALA A 5 12.89 1.07 8.41
C ALA A 5 11.48 1.11 7.78
N MET A 6 11.38 1.04 6.45
CA MET A 6 10.09 0.95 5.76
C MET A 6 9.32 -0.32 6.10
N LEU A 7 10.00 -1.47 6.13
CA LEU A 7 9.39 -2.73 6.54
C LEU A 7 8.81 -2.61 7.95
N ILE A 8 9.58 -2.07 8.90
CA ILE A 8 9.11 -1.85 10.28
C ILE A 8 7.92 -0.89 10.32
N GLN A 9 7.96 0.20 9.55
CA GLN A 9 6.86 1.16 9.48
C GLN A 9 5.57 0.56 8.91
N LEU A 10 5.69 -0.41 8.00
CA LEU A 10 4.58 -1.19 7.46
C LEU A 10 4.16 -2.35 8.40
N GLY A 11 4.81 -2.51 9.55
CA GLY A 11 4.52 -3.59 10.51
C GLY A 11 5.18 -4.93 10.18
N TYR A 12 6.13 -4.96 9.25
CA TYR A 12 6.91 -6.15 8.91
C TYR A 12 8.21 -6.25 9.70
N ALA A 13 8.56 -7.47 10.10
CA ALA A 13 9.87 -7.76 10.64
C ALA A 13 10.90 -7.74 9.49
N PRO A 14 11.94 -6.88 9.53
CA PRO A 14 12.94 -6.82 8.47
C PRO A 14 13.67 -8.16 8.38
N ASN A 15 13.60 -8.79 7.22
CA ASN A 15 14.25 -10.06 6.93
C ASN A 15 14.69 -10.08 5.46
N ASP A 16 15.73 -10.85 5.14
CA ASP A 16 16.35 -10.89 3.80
C ASP A 16 15.33 -11.09 2.66
N ALA A 17 14.34 -11.96 2.87
CA ALA A 17 13.28 -12.21 1.90
C ALA A 17 12.40 -10.97 1.65
N LEU A 18 12.00 -10.27 2.72
CA LEU A 18 11.15 -9.09 2.63
C LEU A 18 11.93 -7.88 2.09
N VAL A 19 13.21 -7.76 2.43
CA VAL A 19 14.07 -6.71 1.87
C VAL A 19 14.24 -6.90 0.37
N LYS A 20 14.46 -8.13 -0.11
CA LYS A 20 14.52 -8.44 -1.55
C LYS A 20 13.17 -8.23 -2.23
N GLN A 21 12.08 -8.60 -1.59
CA GLN A 21 10.74 -8.38 -2.12
C GLN A 21 10.43 -6.90 -2.23
N LEU A 22 10.70 -6.12 -1.18
CA LEU A 22 10.59 -4.67 -1.19
C LEU A 22 11.42 -4.10 -2.34
N GLN A 23 12.70 -4.47 -2.45
CA GLN A 23 13.57 -4.01 -3.53
C GLN A 23 12.99 -4.29 -4.93
N ARG A 24 12.46 -5.49 -5.17
CA ARG A 24 11.80 -5.81 -6.44
C ARG A 24 10.56 -4.96 -6.67
N ILE A 25 9.78 -4.71 -5.61
CA ILE A 25 8.62 -3.82 -5.69
C ILE A 25 9.09 -2.41 -6.05
N GLU A 26 10.14 -1.89 -5.43
CA GLU A 26 10.70 -0.57 -5.73
C GLU A 26 11.13 -0.46 -7.20
N GLU A 27 11.76 -1.52 -7.73
CA GLU A 27 12.25 -1.58 -9.11
C GLU A 27 11.12 -1.78 -10.13
N ASN A 28 10.08 -2.54 -9.78
CA ASN A 28 8.92 -2.80 -10.63
C ASN A 28 7.94 -1.62 -10.64
N THR A 29 7.80 -0.95 -9.50
CA THR A 29 6.82 0.11 -9.31
C THR A 29 7.33 1.44 -9.86
N VAL A 30 6.77 1.85 -10.99
CA VAL A 30 7.13 3.11 -11.64
C VAL A 30 6.86 4.29 -10.71
N GLY A 31 7.89 5.09 -10.44
CA GLY A 31 7.79 6.26 -9.56
C GLY A 31 7.74 5.93 -8.07
N TYR A 32 8.23 4.76 -7.65
CA TYR A 32 8.29 4.34 -6.25
C TYR A 32 8.79 5.45 -5.32
N GLU A 33 9.88 6.13 -5.66
CA GLU A 33 10.44 7.16 -4.77
C GLU A 33 9.46 8.31 -4.44
N LYS A 34 8.52 8.61 -5.34
CA LYS A 34 7.48 9.62 -5.09
C LYS A 34 6.34 9.00 -4.32
N ILE A 35 5.90 7.81 -4.72
CA ILE A 35 4.76 7.15 -4.08
C ILE A 35 5.10 6.53 -2.72
N GLN A 36 6.36 6.32 -2.35
CA GLN A 36 6.74 5.74 -1.07
C GLN A 36 6.25 6.61 0.10
N LYS A 37 6.45 7.94 -0.01
CA LYS A 37 5.96 8.91 0.98
C LYS A 37 4.44 8.89 1.05
N HIS A 38 3.84 8.70 -0.12
CA HIS A 38 2.40 8.62 -0.26
C HIS A 38 1.84 7.33 0.37
N ILE A 39 2.48 6.18 0.14
CA ILE A 39 2.11 4.90 0.76
C ILE A 39 2.18 4.99 2.28
N MET A 40 3.20 5.66 2.82
CA MET A 40 3.34 5.86 4.27
C MET A 40 2.24 6.75 4.84
N ASP A 41 1.93 7.87 4.17
CA ASP A 41 0.83 8.76 4.55
C ASP A 41 -0.52 8.04 4.53
N LEU A 42 -0.77 7.27 3.46
CA LEU A 42 -1.95 6.44 3.33
C LEU A 42 -2.00 5.34 4.40
N HIS A 43 -0.88 4.70 4.72
CA HIS A 43 -0.82 3.68 5.77
C HIS A 43 -1.23 4.24 7.13
N ASP A 44 -0.74 5.43 7.48
CA ASP A 44 -1.10 6.11 8.73
C ASP A 44 -2.59 6.49 8.75
N HIS A 45 -3.08 7.05 7.65
CA HIS A 45 -4.49 7.41 7.48
C HIS A 45 -5.45 6.22 7.50
N LEU A 46 -5.00 5.05 7.07
CA LEU A 46 -5.79 3.83 7.04
C LEU A 46 -5.79 3.09 8.38
N LYS A 47 -4.76 3.32 9.21
CA LYS A 47 -4.64 2.67 10.51
C LYS A 47 -5.80 3.00 11.44
N VAL A 48 -6.39 4.20 11.31
CA VAL A 48 -7.58 4.61 12.06
C VAL A 48 -8.85 3.86 11.62
N ASP A 49 -8.86 3.34 10.39
CA ASP A 49 -9.98 2.63 9.78
C ASP A 49 -9.78 1.10 9.83
N GLU A 50 -8.92 0.59 10.72
CA GLU A 50 -8.53 -0.84 10.78
C GLU A 50 -8.01 -1.39 9.44
N SER A 51 -7.34 -0.52 8.67
CA SER A 51 -6.80 -0.82 7.36
C SER A 51 -5.29 -0.60 7.33
N TYR A 52 -4.58 -1.34 6.48
CA TYR A 52 -3.12 -1.25 6.41
C TYR A 52 -2.57 -1.55 5.03
N VAL A 53 -1.36 -1.05 4.78
CA VAL A 53 -0.60 -1.38 3.59
C VAL A 53 0.26 -2.59 3.89
N ALA A 54 0.21 -3.55 2.97
CA ALA A 54 0.94 -4.79 2.97
C ALA A 54 1.70 -4.97 1.65
N MET A 55 2.69 -5.85 1.62
CA MET A 55 3.33 -6.26 0.37
C MET A 55 2.57 -7.43 -0.25
N SER A 56 2.45 -7.44 -1.58
CA SER A 56 1.94 -8.60 -2.28
C SER A 56 3.05 -9.64 -2.44
N ASN A 57 2.72 -10.91 -2.20
CA ASN A 57 3.64 -12.04 -2.42
C ASN A 57 3.53 -12.60 -3.84
N SER A 58 2.44 -12.29 -4.54
CA SER A 58 2.13 -12.83 -5.88
C SER A 58 2.51 -11.86 -7.00
N ASN A 59 2.54 -10.56 -6.70
CA ASN A 59 2.99 -9.52 -7.61
C ASN A 59 4.03 -8.70 -6.86
N ASP A 60 5.07 -8.22 -7.54
CA ASP A 60 6.05 -7.29 -6.99
C ASP A 60 5.44 -5.88 -6.86
N CYS A 61 4.32 -5.77 -6.12
CA CYS A 61 3.55 -4.56 -5.86
C CYS A 61 3.11 -4.46 -4.39
N PHE A 62 2.77 -3.26 -3.93
CA PHE A 62 2.06 -3.10 -2.64
C PHE A 62 0.60 -3.46 -2.78
N LYS A 63 -0.01 -3.87 -1.67
CA LYS A 63 -1.44 -4.07 -1.54
C LYS A 63 -1.98 -3.39 -0.29
N ILE A 64 -3.12 -2.75 -0.37
CA ILE A 64 -3.84 -2.20 0.77
C ILE A 64 -4.87 -3.23 1.18
N LYS A 65 -4.89 -3.64 2.43
CA LYS A 65 -5.89 -4.56 2.97
C LYS A 65 -6.76 -3.78 3.95
N ILE A 66 -8.06 -3.83 3.72
CA ILE A 66 -9.08 -3.23 4.57
C ILE A 66 -9.65 -4.37 5.40
N GLU A 67 -9.48 -4.32 6.72
CA GLU A 67 -10.05 -5.30 7.67
C GLU A 67 -11.14 -4.67 8.54
N SER A 68 -11.67 -3.53 8.12
CA SER A 68 -12.74 -2.82 8.82
C SER A 68 -13.94 -3.74 9.04
N PRO A 69 -14.41 -3.91 10.30
CA PRO A 69 -15.55 -4.78 10.61
C PRO A 69 -16.89 -4.15 10.21
N SER A 70 -16.92 -2.83 10.03
CA SER A 70 -18.11 -2.06 9.66
C SER A 70 -18.03 -1.60 8.21
N PRO A 71 -19.12 -1.74 7.43
CA PRO A 71 -19.16 -1.31 6.03
C PRO A 71 -18.99 0.21 5.87
N GLU A 72 -19.41 1.00 6.86
CA GLU A 72 -19.21 2.45 6.86
C GLU A 72 -17.72 2.81 6.91
N ILE A 73 -16.96 2.18 7.83
CA ILE A 73 -15.51 2.39 7.98
C ILE A 73 -14.77 1.89 6.73
N ALA A 74 -15.19 0.75 6.18
CA ALA A 74 -14.62 0.22 4.94
C ALA A 74 -14.83 1.20 3.77
N GLN A 75 -16.00 1.83 3.70
CA GLN A 75 -16.31 2.83 2.69
C GLN A 75 -15.48 4.12 2.88
N GLU A 76 -15.28 4.57 4.11
CA GLU A 76 -14.36 5.69 4.39
C GLU A 76 -12.92 5.37 3.96
N ALA A 77 -12.43 4.18 4.26
CA ALA A 77 -11.12 3.71 3.79
C ALA A 77 -11.05 3.68 2.26
N HIS A 78 -12.08 3.17 1.59
CA HIS A 78 -12.19 3.17 0.14
C HIS A 78 -12.14 4.58 -0.46
N GLU A 79 -12.87 5.52 0.11
CA GLU A 79 -12.87 6.91 -0.35
C GLU A 79 -11.52 7.57 -0.13
N LYS A 80 -10.87 7.36 1.03
CA LYS A 80 -9.52 7.85 1.30
C LYS A 80 -8.53 7.31 0.26
N ILE A 81 -8.51 6.00 0.02
CA ILE A 81 -7.62 5.36 -0.96
C ILE A 81 -7.88 5.93 -2.35
N ARG A 82 -9.15 6.06 -2.74
CA ARG A 82 -9.52 6.60 -4.05
C ARG A 82 -9.06 8.04 -4.19
N HIS A 83 -9.40 8.90 -3.24
CA HIS A 83 -9.04 10.32 -3.26
C HIS A 83 -7.51 10.49 -3.29
N PHE A 84 -6.81 9.65 -2.55
CA PHE A 84 -5.36 9.57 -2.54
C PHE A 84 -4.79 9.16 -3.90
N SER A 85 -5.34 8.10 -4.49
CA SER A 85 -4.94 7.60 -5.80
C SER A 85 -5.15 8.65 -6.90
N GLU A 86 -6.27 9.37 -6.87
CA GLU A 86 -6.57 10.43 -7.84
C GLU A 86 -5.68 11.67 -7.61
N LYS A 87 -5.51 12.10 -6.35
CA LYS A 87 -4.72 13.28 -5.99
C LYS A 87 -3.24 13.11 -6.29
N PHE A 88 -2.69 11.93 -6.03
CA PHE A 88 -1.28 11.62 -6.22
C PHE A 88 -1.03 10.86 -7.53
N LYS A 89 -2.03 10.72 -8.40
CA LYS A 89 -1.98 9.93 -9.64
C LYS A 89 -1.41 8.51 -9.44
N ILE A 90 -1.74 7.86 -8.33
CA ILE A 90 -1.29 6.50 -8.07
C ILE A 90 -2.30 5.54 -8.72
N MET A 91 -1.83 4.58 -9.51
CA MET A 91 -2.66 3.50 -10.00
C MET A 91 -2.89 2.48 -8.88
N VAL A 92 -4.12 2.44 -8.39
CA VAL A 92 -4.60 1.39 -7.47
C VAL A 92 -5.63 0.52 -8.19
N ASN A 93 -5.46 -0.79 -8.12
CA ASN A 93 -6.35 -1.77 -8.72
C ASN A 93 -7.13 -2.48 -7.62
N LYS A 94 -8.44 -2.25 -7.53
CA LYS A 94 -9.30 -2.93 -6.57
C LYS A 94 -9.48 -4.40 -6.97
N LEU A 95 -9.39 -5.31 -6.02
CA LEU A 95 -9.83 -6.68 -6.22
C LEU A 95 -11.35 -6.77 -6.14
N ASP A 96 -12.00 -7.27 -7.20
CA ASP A 96 -13.45 -7.49 -7.21
C ASP A 96 -13.95 -8.42 -6.09
N ASN A 97 -13.10 -9.32 -5.60
CA ASN A 97 -13.49 -10.34 -4.64
C ASN A 97 -13.18 -10.00 -3.19
N LYS A 98 -12.44 -8.91 -2.91
CA LYS A 98 -11.94 -8.58 -1.56
C LYS A 98 -11.81 -7.08 -1.38
N GLU A 99 -11.86 -6.61 -0.14
CA GLU A 99 -11.53 -5.24 0.22
C GLU A 99 -10.01 -5.04 0.23
N THR A 100 -9.40 -5.27 -0.93
CA THR A 100 -7.96 -5.22 -1.12
C THR A 100 -7.66 -4.47 -2.42
N TYR A 101 -6.72 -3.54 -2.35
CA TYR A 101 -6.27 -2.78 -3.51
C TYR A 101 -4.82 -3.12 -3.79
N TYR A 102 -4.43 -3.23 -5.05
CA TYR A 102 -3.04 -3.36 -5.46
C TYR A 102 -2.52 -2.03 -5.97
N ILE A 103 -1.42 -1.55 -5.42
CA ILE A 103 -0.74 -0.35 -5.90
C ILE A 103 0.20 -0.80 -7.03
N VAL A 104 -0.18 -0.48 -8.26
CA VAL A 104 0.56 -0.91 -9.47
C VAL A 104 1.68 0.06 -9.82
N GLY A 105 1.52 1.35 -9.48
CA GLY A 105 2.55 2.36 -9.66
C GLY A 105 1.99 3.76 -9.83
N PHE A 106 2.83 4.68 -10.32
CA PHE A 106 2.44 6.05 -10.60
C PHE A 106 1.97 6.21 -12.05
N ASN A 107 0.80 6.83 -12.26
CA ASN A 107 0.29 7.22 -13.57
C ASN A 107 0.90 8.58 -13.96
N HIS A 108 1.60 8.65 -15.10
CA HIS A 108 2.23 9.87 -15.60
C HIS A 108 1.18 10.85 -16.17
#